data_AF-A0AA51YM27-F1
#
_entry.id   AF-A0AA51YM27-F1
#
_cell.length_a   1.000
_cell.length_b   1.000
_cell.length_c   1.000
_cell.angle_alpha   90.00
_cell.angle_beta   90.00
_cell.angle_gamma   90.00
#
_symmetry.space_group_name_H-M   'P 1'
#
loop_
_entity.id
_entity.type
_entity.pdbx_description
1 polymer ?
#
loop_
_entity_poly.entity_id
_entity_poly.type
_entity_poly.pdbx_seq_one_letter_code
_entity_poly.pdbx_strand_id
1 'polypeptide(L)'
;MSTKIGGLLIIVGETMFLFSLLNFLMITRLQYYSSGDSFMRVLFPHYLLFLAALFIVAFLGMWLTYVYVFPSKQRFSQEQAIKDDRSPMYNKILELENDIGELTKVVFEMSEKIDRLTEKD
;
A
#
# COMPACT_ATOMS: atom_id res chain seq x y z
N MET A 1 4.49 -22.60 -13.29
CA MET A 1 5.80 -21.96 -13.58
C MET A 1 6.01 -20.64 -12.80
N SER A 2 4.96 -19.87 -12.51
CA SER A 2 5.03 -18.55 -11.83
C SER A 2 5.56 -18.58 -10.39
N THR A 3 5.21 -19.59 -9.56
CA THR A 3 5.61 -19.65 -8.14
C THR A 3 7.11 -19.84 -7.90
N LYS A 4 7.80 -20.60 -8.76
CA LYS A 4 9.26 -20.84 -8.63
C LYS A 4 10.08 -19.59 -9.00
N ILE A 5 9.64 -18.85 -10.02
CA ILE A 5 10.28 -17.61 -10.46
C ILE A 5 10.03 -16.49 -9.43
N GLY A 6 8.81 -16.41 -8.88
CA GLY A 6 8.49 -15.49 -7.78
C GLY A 6 9.34 -15.75 -6.53
N GLY A 7 9.48 -17.01 -6.11
CA GLY A 7 10.33 -17.37 -4.97
C GLY A 7 11.81 -17.02 -5.17
N LEU A 8 12.34 -17.25 -6.37
CA LEU A 8 13.72 -16.87 -6.71
C LEU A 8 13.92 -15.35 -6.69
N LEU A 9 12.96 -14.57 -7.21
CA LEU A 9 13.01 -13.11 -7.17
C LEU A 9 13.00 -12.55 -5.75
N ILE A 10 12.23 -13.16 -4.85
CA ILE A 10 12.21 -12.78 -3.43
C ILE A 10 13.58 -13.04 -2.79
N ILE A 11 14.15 -14.23 -2.98
CA ILE A 11 15.45 -14.58 -2.39
C ILE A 11 16.56 -13.66 -2.92
N VAL A 12 16.58 -13.38 -4.22
CA VAL A 12 17.56 -12.46 -4.82
C VAL A 12 17.37 -11.05 -4.28
N GLY A 13 16.14 -10.57 -4.18
CA GLY A 13 15.81 -9.26 -3.61
C GLY A 13 16.25 -9.13 -2.15
N GLU A 14 15.96 -10.11 -1.31
CA GLU A 14 16.38 -10.15 0.09
C GLU A 14 17.90 -10.20 0.23
N THR A 15 18.57 -11.00 -0.61
CA THR A 15 20.04 -11.10 -0.62
C THR A 15 20.68 -9.76 -1.01
N MET A 16 20.15 -9.09 -2.03
CA MET A 16 20.61 -7.76 -2.44
C MET A 16 20.39 -6.72 -1.34
N PHE A 17 19.26 -6.78 -0.63
CA PHE A 17 18.99 -5.91 0.51
C PHE A 17 20.00 -6.13 1.64
N LEU A 18 20.27 -7.37 2.03
CA LEU A 18 21.26 -7.70 3.06
C LEU A 18 22.67 -7.24 2.65
N PHE A 19 23.05 -7.44 1.39
CA PHE A 19 24.33 -6.97 0.87
C PHE A 19 24.44 -5.43 0.89
N SER A 20 23.36 -4.74 0.52
CA SER A 20 23.28 -3.27 0.61
C SER A 20 23.40 -2.80 2.06
N LEU A 21 22.74 -3.47 3.00
CA LEU A 21 22.81 -3.14 4.42
C LEU A 21 24.22 -3.34 4.98
N LEU A 22 24.90 -4.42 4.61
CA LEU A 22 26.31 -4.65 4.98
C LEU A 22 27.23 -3.55 4.41
N ASN A 23 27.06 -3.18 3.14
CA ASN A 23 27.82 -2.08 2.54
C ASN A 23 27.57 -0.77 3.26
N PHE A 24 26.32 -0.48 3.61
CA PHE A 24 25.95 0.71 4.36
C PHE A 24 26.64 0.75 5.73
N LEU A 25 26.65 -0.37 6.47
CA LEU A 25 27.39 -0.47 7.74
C LEU A 25 28.89 -0.27 7.57
N MET A 26 29.48 -0.82 6.51
CA MET A 26 30.90 -0.68 6.22
C MET A 26 31.27 0.78 5.90
N ILE A 27 30.51 1.44 5.02
CA ILE A 27 30.74 2.84 4.65
C ILE A 27 30.54 3.76 5.86
N THR A 28 29.48 3.56 6.64
CA THR A 28 29.24 4.37 7.85
C THR A 28 30.34 4.19 8.89
N ARG A 29 30.91 2.98 9.03
CA ARG A 29 32.09 2.75 9.88
C ARG A 29 33.32 3.49 9.36
N LEU A 30 33.61 3.41 8.06
CA LEU A 30 34.74 4.12 7.47
C LEU A 30 34.60 5.63 7.62
N GLN A 31 33.40 6.18 7.38
CA GLN A 31 33.13 7.61 7.56
C GLN A 31 33.28 8.03 9.01
N TYR A 32 32.78 7.24 9.96
CA TYR A 32 32.86 7.57 11.38
C TYR A 32 34.31 7.62 11.91
N TYR A 33 35.19 6.76 11.40
CA TYR A 33 36.61 6.75 11.78
C TYR A 33 37.52 7.59 10.88
N SER A 34 36.98 8.24 9.84
CA SER A 34 37.74 9.06 8.91
C SER A 34 38.54 10.15 9.63
N SER A 35 39.84 10.28 9.33
CA SER A 35 40.71 11.26 9.99
C SER A 35 40.40 12.71 9.60
N GLY A 36 39.74 12.92 8.45
CA GLY A 36 39.42 14.25 7.93
C GLY A 36 38.15 14.88 8.52
N ASP A 37 37.32 14.10 9.22
CA ASP A 37 36.07 14.58 9.82
C ASP A 37 35.91 14.00 11.24
N SER A 38 36.02 14.86 12.25
CA SER A 38 35.84 14.49 13.65
C SER A 38 34.43 14.78 14.17
N PHE A 39 33.58 15.46 13.39
CA PHE A 39 32.30 15.98 13.85
C PHE A 39 31.41 14.88 14.45
N MET A 40 31.27 13.77 13.75
CA MET A 40 30.42 12.65 14.19
C MET A 40 30.96 11.97 15.46
N ARG A 41 32.29 11.93 15.66
CA ARG A 41 32.92 11.39 16.88
C ARG A 41 32.80 12.32 18.08
N VAL A 42 32.71 13.64 17.83
CA VAL A 42 32.49 14.63 18.88
C VAL A 42 31.05 14.57 19.38
N LEU A 43 30.07 14.47 18.47
CA LEU A 43 28.66 14.35 18.83
C LEU A 43 28.30 12.99 19.43
N PHE A 44 28.86 11.91 18.88
CA PHE A 44 28.67 10.55 19.36
C PHE A 44 30.04 9.95 19.65
N PRO A 45 30.49 9.90 20.92
CA PRO A 45 31.81 9.35 21.26
C PRO A 45 31.92 7.84 20.99
N HIS A 46 30.80 7.11 21.04
CA HIS A 46 30.74 5.68 20.79
C HIS A 46 30.05 5.37 19.46
N TYR A 47 30.69 4.53 18.64
CA TYR A 47 30.15 4.11 17.35
C TYR A 47 28.78 3.44 17.46
N LEU A 48 28.52 2.69 18.55
CA LEU A 48 27.22 2.07 18.79
C LEU A 48 26.11 3.10 19.04
N LEU A 49 26.43 4.23 19.69
CA LEU A 49 25.47 5.32 19.90
C LEU A 49 25.17 6.04 18.58
N PHE A 50 26.21 6.27 17.76
CA PHE A 50 26.04 6.79 16.40
C PHE A 50 25.13 5.87 15.56
N LEU A 51 25.37 4.55 15.61
CA LEU A 51 24.56 3.58 14.89
C LEU A 51 23.11 3.54 15.40
N ALA A 52 22.90 3.61 16.71
CA ALA A 52 21.57 3.67 17.32
C ALA A 52 20.81 4.95 16.91
N ALA A 53 21.47 6.11 16.92
CA ALA A 53 20.88 7.36 16.47
C ALA A 53 20.48 7.29 14.98
N LEU A 54 21.36 6.73 14.14
CA LEU A 54 21.08 6.53 12.72
C LEU A 54 19.88 5.59 12.52
N PHE A 55 19.81 4.51 13.30
CA PHE A 55 18.68 3.58 13.29
C PHE A 55 17.37 4.26 13.68
N ILE A 56 17.37 5.13 14.70
CA ILE A 56 16.17 5.89 15.11
C ILE A 56 15.71 6.80 13.96
N VAL A 57 16.61 7.52 13.30
CA VAL A 57 16.28 8.38 12.17
C VAL A 57 15.69 7.57 11.01
N ALA A 58 16.33 6.44 10.66
CA ALA A 58 15.84 5.55 9.62
C ALA A 58 14.47 4.95 9.98
N PHE A 59 14.26 4.57 11.24
CA PHE A 59 13.00 4.05 11.75
C PHE A 59 11.89 5.10 11.68
N LEU A 60 12.16 6.35 12.08
CA LEU A 60 11.21 7.45 11.94
C LEU A 60 10.83 7.70 10.47
N GLY A 61 11.81 7.67 9.56
CA GLY A 61 11.55 7.77 8.12
C GLY A 61 10.67 6.63 7.60
N MET A 62 10.97 5.39 7.99
CA MET A 62 10.15 4.22 7.65
C MET A 62 8.74 4.34 8.23
N TRP A 63 8.61 4.72 9.50
CA TRP A 63 7.33 4.90 10.19
C TRP A 63 6.47 5.94 9.49
N LEU A 64 7.01 7.13 9.21
CA LEU A 64 6.29 8.19 8.50
C LEU A 64 5.86 7.75 7.10
N THR A 65 6.73 7.04 6.40
CA THR A 65 6.40 6.50 5.07
C THR A 65 5.27 5.47 5.17
N TYR A 66 5.32 4.58 6.15
CA TYR A 66 4.33 3.53 6.34
C TYR A 66 2.98 4.08 6.80
N VAL A 67 2.97 5.06 7.71
CA VAL A 67 1.73 5.62 8.28
C VAL A 67 1.06 6.62 7.33
N TYR A 68 1.83 7.46 6.63
CA TYR A 68 1.26 8.55 5.84
C TYR A 68 1.37 8.32 4.35
N VAL A 69 2.56 7.99 3.85
CA VAL A 69 2.80 7.89 2.39
C VAL A 69 2.11 6.66 1.80
N PHE A 70 2.21 5.51 2.46
CA PHE A 70 1.67 4.27 1.93
C PHE A 70 0.14 4.28 1.83
N PRO A 71 -0.63 4.66 2.87
CA PRO A 71 -2.10 4.75 2.75
C PRO A 71 -2.53 5.82 1.75
N SER A 72 -1.81 6.96 1.70
CA SER A 72 -2.10 8.01 0.71
C SER A 72 -1.92 7.51 -0.73
N LYS A 73 -0.81 6.82 -1.03
CA LYS A 73 -0.58 6.24 -2.36
C LYS A 73 -1.64 5.20 -2.71
N GLN A 74 -1.98 4.33 -1.76
CA GLN A 74 -2.98 3.29 -1.98
C GLN A 74 -4.37 3.88 -2.28
N ARG A 75 -4.79 4.89 -1.52
CA ARG A 75 -6.05 5.61 -1.76
C ARG A 75 -6.05 6.30 -3.13
N PHE A 76 -4.97 7.00 -3.48
CA PHE A 76 -4.85 7.67 -4.78
C PHE A 76 -4.87 6.68 -5.96
N SER A 77 -4.25 5.51 -5.82
CA SER A 77 -4.31 4.45 -6.83
C SER A 77 -5.71 3.86 -6.97
N GLN A 78 -6.46 3.70 -5.87
CA GLN A 78 -7.86 3.25 -5.91
C GLN A 78 -8.77 4.28 -6.57
N GLU A 79 -8.63 5.56 -6.22
CA GLU A 79 -9.40 6.66 -6.82
C GLU A 79 -9.13 6.77 -8.33
N GLN A 80 -7.87 6.60 -8.77
CA GLN A 80 -7.56 6.52 -10.20
C GLN A 80 -8.14 5.29 -10.88
N ALA A 81 -8.11 4.12 -10.23
CA ALA A 81 -8.68 2.91 -10.80
C ALA A 81 -10.19 3.03 -11.00
N ILE A 82 -10.90 3.74 -10.12
CA ILE A 82 -12.32 4.06 -10.26
C ILE A 82 -12.52 5.07 -11.39
N LYS A 83 -11.72 6.15 -11.43
CA LYS A 83 -11.83 7.20 -12.46
C LYS A 83 -11.57 6.70 -13.88
N ASP A 84 -10.63 5.76 -14.03
CA ASP A 84 -10.25 5.17 -15.32
C ASP A 84 -11.12 3.96 -15.71
N ASP A 85 -12.20 3.68 -14.97
CA ASP A 85 -13.11 2.54 -15.20
C ASP A 85 -12.41 1.16 -15.15
N ARG A 86 -11.28 1.09 -14.44
CA ARG A 86 -10.46 -0.13 -14.29
C ARG A 86 -10.78 -0.89 -13.00
N SER A 87 -11.78 -0.45 -12.25
CA SER A 87 -12.22 -1.11 -11.01
C SER A 87 -13.39 -2.06 -11.31
N PRO A 88 -13.13 -3.36 -11.53
CA PRO A 88 -14.18 -4.34 -11.86
C PRO A 88 -15.20 -4.50 -10.74
N MET A 89 -14.85 -4.15 -9.49
CA MET A 89 -15.75 -4.22 -8.35
C MET A 89 -16.71 -3.03 -8.30
N TYR A 90 -16.25 -1.83 -8.63
CA TYR A 90 -17.09 -0.62 -8.64
C TYR A 90 -18.18 -0.73 -9.74
N ASN A 91 -17.79 -1.19 -10.92
CA ASN A 91 -18.70 -1.35 -12.05
C ASN A 91 -19.78 -2.40 -11.77
N LYS A 92 -19.40 -3.51 -11.13
CA LYS A 92 -20.34 -4.54 -10.69
C LYS A 92 -21.36 -4.04 -9.68
N ILE A 93 -20.97 -3.13 -8.78
CA ILE A 93 -21.89 -2.54 -7.80
C ILE A 93 -22.90 -1.63 -8.51
N LEU A 94 -22.44 -0.84 -9.48
CA LEU A 94 -23.30 0.00 -10.32
C LEU A 94 -24.31 -0.81 -11.16
N GLU A 95 -23.86 -1.93 -11.73
CA GLU A 95 -24.74 -2.86 -12.45
C GLU A 95 -25.81 -3.44 -11.50
N LEU A 96 -25.41 -3.92 -10.31
CA LEU A 96 -26.35 -4.46 -9.32
C LEU A 96 -27.36 -3.42 -8.82
N GLU A 97 -26.94 -2.15 -8.67
CA GLU A 97 -27.84 -1.06 -8.29
C GLU A 97 -28.93 -0.84 -9.35
N ASN A 98 -28.55 -0.87 -10.63
CA ASN A 98 -29.50 -0.77 -11.73
C ASN A 98 -30.45 -1.98 -11.77
N ASP A 99 -29.94 -3.20 -11.62
CA ASP A 99 -30.76 -4.42 -11.61
C ASP A 99 -31.81 -4.40 -10.49
N ILE A 100 -31.44 -3.93 -9.29
CA ILE A 100 -32.37 -3.79 -8.16
C ILE A 100 -33.45 -2.73 -8.45
N GLY A 101 -33.07 -1.62 -9.09
CA GLY A 101 -34.01 -0.58 -9.52
C GLY A 101 -35.04 -1.09 -10.52
N GLU A 102 -34.61 -1.90 -11.50
CA GLU A 102 -35.50 -2.52 -12.47
C GLU A 102 -36.44 -3.53 -11.82
N LEU A 103 -35.93 -4.42 -10.96
CA LEU A 103 -36.75 -5.37 -10.23
C LEU A 103 -37.82 -4.69 -9.38
N THR A 104 -37.48 -3.58 -8.73
CA THR A 104 -38.42 -2.80 -7.93
C THR A 104 -39.57 -2.26 -8.80
N LYS A 105 -39.26 -1.75 -10.01
CA LYS A 105 -40.30 -1.30 -10.95
C LYS A 105 -41.21 -2.44 -11.39
N VAL A 106 -40.65 -3.59 -11.73
CA VAL A 106 -41.42 -4.77 -12.15
C VAL A 106 -42.35 -5.23 -11.03
N VAL A 107 -41.88 -5.24 -9.78
CA VAL A 107 -42.72 -5.59 -8.61
C VAL A 107 -43.86 -4.59 -8.45
N PHE A 108 -43.61 -3.29 -8.59
CA PHE A 108 -44.65 -2.27 -8.54
C PHE A 108 -45.69 -2.43 -9.66
N GLU A 109 -45.26 -2.67 -10.90
CA GLU A 109 -46.16 -2.91 -12.02
C GLU A 109 -46.99 -4.19 -11.85
N MET A 110 -46.41 -5.25 -11.26
CA MET A 110 -47.13 -6.47 -10.95
C MET A 110 -48.16 -6.25 -9.83
N SER A 111 -47.79 -5.52 -8.76
CA SER A 111 -48.71 -5.16 -7.68
C SER A 111 -49.90 -4.37 -8.23
N GLU A 112 -49.64 -3.36 -9.05
CA GLU A 112 -50.69 -2.51 -9.63
C GLU A 112 -51.61 -3.32 -10.58
N LYS A 113 -51.07 -4.28 -11.33
CA LYS A 113 -51.87 -5.19 -12.15
C LYS A 113 -52.74 -6.12 -11.32
N ILE A 114 -52.25 -6.62 -10.18
CA ILE A 114 -53.00 -7.48 -9.25
C ILE A 114 -54.13 -6.70 -8.59
N ASP A 115 -53.88 -5.46 -8.14
CA ASP A 115 -54.90 -4.62 -7.52
C ASP A 115 -56.04 -4.33 -8.52
N ARG A 116 -55.70 -4.01 -9.77
CA ARG A 116 -56.69 -3.79 -10.85
C ARG A 116 -57.49 -5.04 -11.23
N LEU A 117 -56.93 -6.24 -11.05
CA LEU A 117 -57.66 -7.50 -11.28
C LEU A 117 -58.59 -7.81 -10.11
N THR A 118 -58.20 -7.46 -8.89
CA THR A 118 -58.97 -7.69 -7.67
C THR A 118 -60.15 -6.72 -7.52
N GLU A 119 -60.05 -5.50 -8.06
CA GLU A 119 -61.17 -4.54 -8.13
C GLU A 119 -62.24 -4.87 -9.17
N LYS A 120 -61.98 -5.86 -10.04
CA LYS A 120 -62.86 -6.20 -11.18
C LYS A 120 -63.78 -7.39 -10.93
N ASP A 121 -63.57 -8.11 -9.83
CA ASP A 121 -64.42 -9.19 -9.30
C ASP A 121 -65.34 -8.65 -8.19
#